data_AF-A0A7W1LXL3-F1
#
_entry.id   AF-A0A7W1LXL3-F1
#
_cell.length_a   1.000
_cell.length_b   1.000
_cell.length_c   1.000
_cell.angle_alpha   90.00
_cell.angle_beta   90.00
_cell.angle_gamma   90.00
#
_symmetry.space_group_name_H-M   'P 1'
#
loop_
_entity.id
_entity.type
_entity.pdbx_description
1 polymer ?
#
loop_
_entity_poly.entity_id
_entity_poly.type
_entity_poly.pdbx_seq_one_letter_code
_entity_poly.pdbx_strand_id
1 'polypeptide(L)'
;PSFNQVFASPVSDAALRRSYKPLPFTADLTSLTEKEIEVVETFLRRRWDLPDAPRQWMAWRVALPVLYKLRPTYDAQSFSYEAFLEELLHRYRAQHRFTD
;
A
#
# COMPACT_ATOMS: atom_id res chain seq x y z
N PRO A 1 20.58 20.76 15.47
CA PRO A 1 20.15 19.45 16.05
C PRO A 1 21.33 18.48 16.02
N SER A 2 21.44 17.56 16.98
CA SER A 2 22.48 16.52 16.94
C SER A 2 22.10 15.43 15.93
N PHE A 3 23.08 14.70 15.39
CA PHE A 3 22.86 13.57 14.48
C PHE A 3 21.79 12.62 15.05
N ASN A 4 21.95 12.20 16.31
CA ASN A 4 20.98 11.31 16.96
C ASN A 4 19.56 11.89 17.05
N GLN A 5 19.37 13.20 17.15
CA GLN A 5 18.03 13.80 17.18
C GLN A 5 17.34 13.81 15.80
N VAL A 6 18.12 13.92 14.72
CA VAL A 6 17.61 13.87 13.34
C VAL A 6 17.21 12.44 12.96
N PHE A 7 17.95 11.44 13.43
CA PHE A 7 17.72 10.03 13.10
C PHE A 7 16.90 9.24 14.13
N ALA A 8 16.67 9.76 15.35
CA ALA A 8 15.82 9.12 16.36
C ALA A 8 14.32 9.38 16.16
N SER A 9 13.95 10.33 15.31
CA SER A 9 12.56 10.47 14.90
C SER A 9 12.32 9.42 13.81
N PRO A 10 11.47 8.40 14.03
CA PRO A 10 11.10 7.50 12.95
C PRO A 10 10.47 8.38 11.87
N VAL A 11 11.17 8.56 10.76
CA VAL A 11 10.59 9.19 9.58
C VAL A 11 9.43 8.27 9.22
N SER A 12 8.21 8.69 9.57
CA SER A 12 7.01 7.90 9.33
C SER A 12 6.96 7.65 7.83
N ASP A 13 7.26 6.42 7.40
CA ASP A 13 7.29 6.09 5.98
C ASP A 13 5.94 6.47 5.38
N ALA A 14 5.94 7.37 4.40
CA ALA A 14 4.73 7.88 3.78
C ALA A 14 3.91 6.75 3.12
N ALA A 15 4.55 5.64 2.74
CA ALA A 15 3.88 4.44 2.26
C ALA A 15 3.05 3.75 3.35
N LEU A 16 3.50 3.78 4.61
CA LEU A 16 2.86 3.13 5.76
C LEU A 16 1.88 4.05 6.49
N ARG A 17 1.77 5.31 6.07
CA ARG A 17 0.79 6.24 6.62
C ARG A 17 -0.59 5.96 6.02
N ARG A 18 -1.54 5.64 6.90
CA ARG A 18 -2.97 5.51 6.57
C ARG A 18 -3.55 6.86 6.18
N SER A 19 -4.07 6.94 4.96
CA SER A 19 -4.94 8.05 4.53
C SER A 19 -6.40 7.60 4.40
N TYR A 20 -6.63 6.30 4.19
CA TYR A 20 -7.97 5.72 4.08
C TYR A 20 -8.29 4.83 5.29
N LYS A 21 -9.60 4.64 5.54
CA LYS A 21 -10.06 3.61 6.48
C LYS A 21 -9.62 2.23 5.96
N PRO A 22 -9.27 1.28 6.85
CA PRO A 22 -8.97 -0.09 6.44
C PRO A 22 -10.08 -0.67 5.57
N LEU A 23 -9.72 -1.12 4.36
CA LEU A 23 -10.66 -1.71 3.42
C LEU A 23 -10.77 -3.21 3.69
N PRO A 24 -11.91 -3.73 4.20
CA PRO A 24 -12.05 -5.17 4.40
C PRO A 24 -12.06 -5.88 3.03
N PHE A 25 -11.05 -6.71 2.79
CA PHE A 25 -11.05 -7.69 1.71
C PHE A 25 -10.53 -9.04 2.20
N THR A 26 -10.83 -10.11 1.46
CA THR A 26 -10.32 -11.46 1.73
C THR A 26 -9.55 -11.95 0.52
N ALA A 27 -8.25 -12.24 0.70
CA ALA A 27 -7.38 -12.87 -0.29
C ALA A 27 -6.16 -13.50 0.38
N ASP A 28 -5.54 -14.47 -0.31
CA ASP A 28 -4.27 -15.06 0.07
C ASP A 28 -3.11 -14.25 -0.49
N LEU A 29 -2.32 -13.63 0.39
CA LEU A 29 -1.19 -12.76 0.03
C LEU A 29 0.11 -13.52 -0.20
N THR A 30 0.17 -14.83 0.09
CA THR A 30 1.41 -15.64 -0.04
C THR A 30 1.92 -15.73 -1.48
N SER A 31 1.04 -15.49 -2.45
CA SER A 31 1.39 -15.46 -3.88
C SER A 31 2.15 -14.18 -4.29
N LEU A 32 2.16 -13.13 -3.47
CA LEU A 32 2.81 -11.86 -3.79
C LEU A 32 4.32 -11.92 -3.56
N THR A 33 5.05 -11.34 -4.50
CA THR A 33 6.50 -11.18 -4.45
C THR A 33 6.88 -9.83 -3.86
N GLU A 34 8.06 -9.74 -3.27
CA GLU A 34 8.61 -8.48 -2.76
C GLU A 34 8.65 -7.38 -3.84
N LYS A 35 9.00 -7.74 -5.08
CA LYS A 35 9.03 -6.79 -6.22
C LYS A 35 7.66 -6.20 -6.53
N GLU A 36 6.60 -7.00 -6.43
CA GLU A 36 5.23 -6.50 -6.62
C GLU A 36 4.85 -5.53 -5.51
N ILE A 37 5.25 -5.84 -4.27
CA ILE A 37 5.01 -4.96 -3.11
C ILE A 37 5.84 -3.67 -3.19
N GLU A 38 7.07 -3.72 -3.69
CA GLU A 38 7.91 -2.54 -3.89
C GLU A 38 7.26 -1.52 -4.83
N VAL A 39 6.57 -1.99 -5.88
CA VAL A 39 5.80 -1.12 -6.79
C VAL A 39 4.64 -0.44 -6.02
N VAL A 40 3.94 -1.20 -5.17
CA VAL A 40 2.85 -0.67 -4.32
C VAL A 40 3.39 0.38 -3.34
N GLU A 41 4.49 0.08 -2.66
CA GLU A 41 5.15 1.00 -1.72
C GLU A 41 5.60 2.28 -2.42
N THR A 42 6.23 2.15 -3.58
CA THR A 42 6.73 3.28 -4.37
C THR A 42 5.59 4.20 -4.80
N PHE A 43 4.48 3.63 -5.28
CA PHE A 43 3.28 4.40 -5.59
C PHE A 43 2.74 5.11 -4.34
N LEU A 44 2.53 4.38 -3.23
CA LEU A 44 1.99 4.96 -2.01
C LEU A 44 2.88 6.08 -1.48
N ARG A 45 4.20 5.94 -1.52
CA ARG A 45 5.14 6.96 -1.04
C ARG A 45 5.06 8.27 -1.82
N ARG A 46 4.76 8.20 -3.12
CA ARG A 46 4.77 9.34 -4.06
C ARG A 46 3.39 9.80 -4.51
N ARG A 47 2.31 9.16 -4.05
CA ARG A 47 0.94 9.42 -4.54
C ARG A 47 0.52 10.88 -4.40
N TRP A 48 0.99 11.56 -3.36
CA TRP A 48 0.68 12.97 -3.10
C TRP A 48 1.50 13.96 -3.93
N ASP A 49 2.51 13.50 -4.66
CA ASP A 49 3.21 14.29 -5.67
C ASP A 49 2.38 14.44 -6.96
N LEU A 50 1.32 13.63 -7.10
CA LEU A 50 0.47 13.58 -8.29
C LEU A 50 -0.83 14.38 -8.08
N PRO A 51 -1.30 15.10 -9.12
CA PRO A 51 -2.66 15.65 -9.12
C PRO A 51 -3.72 14.53 -9.05
N ASP A 52 -4.93 14.86 -8.63
CA ASP A 52 -5.96 13.87 -8.30
C ASP A 52 -6.27 12.86 -9.43
N ALA A 53 -6.53 13.33 -10.66
CA ALA A 53 -6.85 12.43 -11.77
C ALA A 53 -5.68 11.50 -12.16
N PRO A 54 -4.44 12.00 -12.36
CA PRO A 54 -3.26 11.16 -12.52
C PRO A 54 -3.02 10.18 -11.36
N ARG A 55 -3.28 10.60 -10.11
CA ARG A 55 -3.14 9.75 -8.92
C ARG A 55 -4.09 8.57 -8.96
N GLN A 56 -5.38 8.83 -9.22
CA GLN A 56 -6.40 7.78 -9.36
C GLN A 56 -6.08 6.82 -10.50
N TRP A 57 -5.62 7.35 -11.63
CA TRP A 57 -5.23 6.53 -12.78
C TRP A 57 -4.03 5.63 -12.47
N MET A 58 -3.04 6.16 -11.76
CA MET A 58 -1.87 5.38 -11.33
C MET A 58 -2.26 4.32 -10.29
N ALA A 59 -3.11 4.67 -9.31
CA ALA A 59 -3.64 3.72 -8.33
C ALA A 59 -4.33 2.54 -9.02
N TRP A 60 -5.16 2.82 -10.03
CA TRP A 60 -5.81 1.81 -10.84
C TRP A 60 -4.80 0.90 -11.56
N ARG A 61 -3.79 1.48 -12.22
CA ARG A 61 -2.76 0.71 -12.94
C ARG A 61 -1.93 -0.19 -12.04
N VAL A 62 -1.64 0.25 -10.81
CA VAL A 62 -0.89 -0.55 -9.82
C VAL A 62 -1.80 -1.62 -9.21
N ALA A 63 -3.06 -1.31 -8.91
CA ALA A 63 -3.99 -2.23 -8.26
C ALA A 63 -4.49 -3.34 -9.18
N LEU A 64 -4.77 -3.06 -10.46
CA LEU A 64 -5.34 -4.04 -11.38
C LEU A 64 -4.60 -5.39 -11.46
N PRO A 65 -3.27 -5.44 -11.72
CA PRO A 65 -2.55 -6.71 -11.80
C PRO A 65 -2.60 -7.47 -10.47
N VAL A 66 -2.57 -6.76 -9.33
CA VAL A 66 -2.72 -7.36 -8.00
C VAL A 66 -4.12 -7.94 -7.82
N LEU A 67 -5.17 -7.20 -8.19
CA LEU A 67 -6.56 -7.68 -8.13
C LEU A 67 -6.76 -8.93 -8.99
N TYR A 68 -6.21 -8.94 -10.20
CA TYR A 68 -6.31 -10.08 -11.11
C TYR A 68 -5.63 -11.33 -10.55
N LYS A 69 -4.46 -11.14 -9.92
CA LYS A 69 -3.68 -12.20 -9.29
C LYS A 69 -4.36 -12.75 -8.02
N LEU A 70 -4.76 -11.87 -7.11
CA LEU A 70 -5.30 -12.24 -5.81
C LEU A 70 -6.77 -12.65 -5.82
N ARG A 71 -7.54 -12.15 -6.80
CA ARG A 71 -9.01 -12.30 -6.89
C ARG A 71 -9.71 -12.07 -5.54
N PRO A 72 -9.48 -10.92 -4.88
CA PRO A 72 -10.00 -10.69 -3.55
C PRO A 72 -11.52 -10.60 -3.57
N THR A 73 -12.15 -11.05 -2.48
CA THR A 73 -13.54 -10.73 -2.20
C THR A 73 -13.60 -9.41 -1.43
N TYR A 74 -14.38 -8.45 -1.90
CA TYR A 74 -14.54 -7.12 -1.29
C TYR A 74 -15.95 -6.57 -1.58
N ASP A 75 -16.38 -5.60 -0.77
CA ASP A 75 -17.60 -4.84 -1.05
C ASP A 75 -17.31 -3.74 -2.08
N ALA A 76 -18.05 -3.75 -3.19
CA ALA A 76 -17.87 -2.81 -4.28
C ALA A 76 -18.25 -1.36 -3.90
N GLN A 77 -19.14 -1.16 -2.92
CA GLN A 77 -19.57 0.18 -2.52
C GLN A 77 -18.49 0.95 -1.75
N SER A 78 -17.66 0.22 -1.00
CA SER A 78 -16.57 0.79 -0.20
C SER A 78 -15.20 0.74 -0.90
N PHE A 79 -15.12 0.13 -2.07
CA PHE A 79 -13.86 -0.11 -2.76
C PHE A 79 -13.24 1.15 -3.36
N SER A 80 -11.95 1.36 -3.10
CA SER A 80 -11.11 2.26 -3.88
C SER A 80 -9.74 1.65 -4.08
N TYR A 81 -9.10 1.93 -5.23
CA TYR A 81 -7.78 1.37 -5.53
C TYR A 81 -6.72 1.81 -4.52
N GLU A 82 -6.75 3.08 -4.09
CA GLU A 82 -5.78 3.58 -3.09
C GLU A 82 -5.99 2.91 -1.72
N ALA A 83 -7.23 2.79 -1.23
CA ALA A 83 -7.50 2.12 0.04
C ALA A 83 -7.16 0.63 -0.01
N PHE A 84 -7.39 -0.03 -1.15
CA PHE A 84 -6.99 -1.41 -1.37
C PHE A 84 -5.47 -1.58 -1.28
N LEU A 85 -4.70 -0.71 -1.96
CA LEU A 85 -3.24 -0.76 -1.95
C LEU A 85 -2.65 -0.46 -0.57
N GLU A 86 -3.21 0.50 0.17
CA GLU A 86 -2.82 0.75 1.56
C GLU A 86 -3.05 -0.50 2.43
N GLU A 87 -4.27 -1.06 2.41
CA GLU A 87 -4.59 -2.23 3.21
C GLU A 87 -3.73 -3.44 2.84
N LEU A 88 -3.50 -3.66 1.55
CA LEU A 88 -2.63 -4.71 1.04
C LEU A 88 -1.22 -4.62 1.63
N LEU A 89 -0.60 -3.43 1.55
CA LEU A 89 0.75 -3.21 2.08
C LEU A 89 0.81 -3.47 3.59
N HIS A 90 -0.18 -2.95 4.33
CA HIS A 90 -0.25 -3.17 5.77
C HIS A 90 -0.36 -4.64 6.15
N ARG A 91 -1.19 -5.41 5.43
CA ARG A 91 -1.34 -6.86 5.68
C ARG A 91 -0.10 -7.63 5.28
N TYR A 92 0.49 -7.32 4.13
CA TYR A 92 1.73 -7.96 3.67
C TYR A 92 2.86 -7.77 4.69
N ARG A 93 3.10 -6.52 5.13
CA ARG A 93 4.12 -6.22 6.16
C ARG A 93 3.80 -6.86 7.50
N ALA A 94 2.52 -6.96 7.90
CA ALA A 94 2.15 -7.65 9.13
C ALA A 94 2.45 -9.16 9.09
N GLN A 95 2.30 -9.80 7.92
CA GLN A 95 2.64 -11.21 7.71
C GLN A 95 4.15 -11.46 7.67
N HIS A 96 4.93 -10.50 7.15
CA HIS A 96 6.37 -10.64 6.95
C HIS A 96 7.23 -10.01 8.07
N ARG A 97 6.61 -9.41 9.10
CA ARG A 97 7.30 -8.76 10.23
C ARG A 97 8.25 -9.70 10.99
N PHE A 98 8.03 -11.01 10.92
CA PHE A 98 8.82 -12.01 11.64
C PHE A 98 9.84 -12.73 10.77
N THR A 99 9.97 -12.35 9.50
CA THR A 99 10.85 -13.01 8.52
C THR A 99 12.10 -12.17 8.19
N ASP A 100 12.12 -10.89 8.58
CA ASP A 100 13.26 -9.95 8.49
C ASP A 100 14.10 -9.93 9.78
#